data_AF-A0A964XLK0-F1
#
_entry.id   AF-A0A964XLK0-F1
#
_cell.length_a   1.000
_cell.length_b   1.000
_cell.length_c   1.000
_cell.angle_alpha   90.00
_cell.angle_beta   90.00
_cell.angle_gamma   90.00
#
_symmetry.space_group_name_H-M   'P 1'
#
loop_
_entity.id
_entity.type
_entity.pdbx_description
1 polymer ?
#
loop_
_entity_poly.entity_id
_entity_poly.type
_entity_poly.pdbx_seq_one_letter_code
_entity_poly.pdbx_strand_id
1 'polypeptide(L)'
;MSEAPRPLAVFDLDNTLADTAHRQHFLEGKPRDWTGFFAAAPEDPPLADGIALVHEHAAECEIQYLTGRPERCRADTTDWLDRHGLPAGRIWMRRDNDRRPARHTKLDVLRRLARGREVRVLVDDDELVCDAARQAGFTVVRARWAQSSAALEVAQEREGRT
;
A
#
# COMPACT_ATOMS: atom_id res chain seq x y z
N MET A 1 -23.20 -7.93 25.46
CA MET A 1 -21.82 -8.43 25.26
C MET A 1 -21.15 -7.49 24.29
N SER A 2 -20.11 -6.77 24.70
CA SER A 2 -19.29 -6.02 23.73
C SER A 2 -18.51 -7.06 22.94
N GLU A 3 -18.83 -7.20 21.66
CA GLU A 3 -18.00 -7.99 20.75
C GLU A 3 -16.60 -7.39 20.76
N ALA A 4 -15.56 -8.23 20.81
CA ALA A 4 -14.20 -7.73 20.70
C ALA A 4 -14.04 -7.03 19.35
N PRO A 5 -13.30 -5.91 19.27
CA PRO A 5 -13.11 -5.23 17.99
C PRO A 5 -12.48 -6.20 17.00
N ARG A 6 -13.05 -6.28 15.79
CA ARG A 6 -12.52 -7.12 14.70
C ARG A 6 -11.02 -6.86 14.50
N PRO A 7 -10.21 -7.83 14.06
CA PRO A 7 -8.82 -7.54 13.72
C PRO A 7 -8.72 -6.64 12.48
N LEU A 8 -7.51 -6.13 12.22
CA LEU A 8 -7.18 -5.30 11.06
C LEU A 8 -6.57 -6.16 9.95
N ALA A 9 -6.99 -5.95 8.71
CA ALA A 9 -6.27 -6.42 7.53
C ALA A 9 -5.73 -5.19 6.78
N VAL A 10 -4.41 -5.15 6.59
CA VAL A 10 -3.70 -3.98 6.06
C VAL A 10 -3.24 -4.31 4.64
N PHE A 11 -3.63 -3.49 3.69
CA PHE A 11 -3.30 -3.67 2.27
C PHE A 11 -2.54 -2.46 1.75
N ASP A 12 -1.42 -2.71 1.09
CA ASP A 12 -0.82 -1.72 0.21
C ASP A 12 -1.66 -1.48 -1.06
N LEU A 13 -1.36 -0.43 -1.83
CA LEU A 13 -2.03 -0.13 -3.08
C LEU A 13 -1.19 -0.43 -4.32
N ASP A 14 0.00 0.17 -4.45
CA ASP A 14 0.75 0.17 -5.71
C ASP A 14 1.32 -1.23 -5.95
N ASN A 15 1.00 -1.87 -7.08
CA ASN A 15 1.30 -3.27 -7.40
C ASN A 15 0.71 -4.33 -6.44
N THR A 16 -0.05 -3.91 -5.43
CA THR A 16 -0.82 -4.79 -4.55
C THR A 16 -2.29 -4.83 -4.97
N LEU A 17 -2.94 -3.68 -5.06
CA LEU A 17 -4.34 -3.52 -5.51
C LEU A 17 -4.46 -2.83 -6.86
N ALA A 18 -3.50 -1.97 -7.19
CA ALA A 18 -3.50 -1.09 -8.34
C ALA A 18 -2.26 -1.38 -9.20
N ASP A 19 -2.44 -1.77 -10.46
CA ASP A 19 -1.36 -1.99 -11.41
C ASP A 19 -0.74 -0.65 -11.81
N THR A 20 0.55 -0.49 -11.53
CA THR A 20 1.27 0.76 -11.81
C THR A 20 2.07 0.71 -13.11
N ALA A 21 2.01 -0.39 -13.87
CA ALA A 21 2.87 -0.65 -15.02
C ALA A 21 2.87 0.51 -16.04
N HIS A 22 1.71 1.11 -16.35
CA HIS A 22 1.62 2.17 -17.37
C HIS A 22 2.36 3.43 -16.98
N ARG A 23 2.56 3.69 -15.68
CA ARG A 23 3.23 4.88 -15.16
C ARG A 23 4.69 4.65 -14.76
N GLN A 24 5.21 3.42 -14.87
CA GLN A 24 6.62 3.13 -14.53
C GLN A 24 7.64 3.94 -15.34
N HIS A 25 7.31 4.28 -16.59
CA HIS A 25 8.17 5.06 -17.48
C HIS A 25 8.56 6.43 -16.91
N PHE A 26 7.74 7.04 -16.04
CA PHE A 26 8.08 8.29 -15.35
C PHE A 26 9.31 8.16 -14.43
N LEU A 27 9.65 6.94 -14.01
CA LEU A 27 10.76 6.65 -13.07
C LEU A 27 12.04 6.15 -13.75
N GLU A 28 12.03 5.98 -15.07
CA GLU A 28 13.19 5.52 -15.85
C GLU A 28 14.22 6.64 -16.07
N GLY A 29 13.76 7.89 -16.16
CA GLY A 29 14.59 9.08 -16.38
C GLY A 29 15.36 9.56 -15.15
N LYS A 30 16.38 10.39 -15.40
CA LYS A 30 17.11 11.15 -14.36
C LYS A 30 17.08 12.65 -14.70
N PRO A 31 16.42 13.50 -13.88
CA PRO A 31 15.68 13.15 -12.66
C PRO A 31 14.40 12.36 -12.96
N ARG A 32 13.96 11.55 -12.00
CA ARG A 32 12.67 10.84 -12.05
C ARG A 32 11.51 11.82 -11.93
N ASP A 33 10.46 11.62 -12.72
CA ASP A 33 9.25 12.44 -12.69
C ASP A 33 8.21 11.88 -11.71
N TRP A 34 8.40 12.21 -10.44
CA TRP A 34 7.46 11.84 -9.39
C TRP A 34 6.10 12.52 -9.52
N THR A 35 6.06 13.71 -10.10
CA THR A 35 4.81 14.45 -10.26
C THR A 35 3.94 13.75 -11.30
N GLY A 36 4.51 13.42 -12.47
CA GLY A 36 3.84 12.63 -13.50
C GLY A 36 3.45 11.24 -13.01
N PHE A 37 4.35 10.54 -12.31
CA PHE A 37 4.07 9.22 -11.75
C PHE A 37 2.83 9.22 -10.83
N PHE A 38 2.68 10.21 -9.97
CA PHE A 38 1.53 10.28 -9.06
C PHE A 38 0.28 10.86 -9.71
N ALA A 39 0.41 11.78 -10.65
CA ALA A 39 -0.73 12.31 -11.40
C ALA A 39 -1.42 11.25 -12.26
N ALA A 40 -0.69 10.21 -12.69
CA ALA A 40 -1.23 9.09 -13.46
C ALA A 40 -1.86 7.96 -12.62
N ALA A 41 -1.78 8.03 -11.28
CA ALA A 41 -2.33 7.00 -10.37
C ALA A 41 -3.86 6.79 -10.47
N PRO A 42 -4.70 7.80 -10.77
CA PRO A 42 -6.14 7.58 -10.97
C PRO A 42 -6.50 6.61 -12.11
N GLU A 43 -5.55 6.36 -13.02
CA GLU A 43 -5.72 5.50 -14.20
C GLU A 43 -5.21 4.07 -13.98
N ASP A 44 -4.69 3.75 -12.78
CA ASP A 44 -4.20 2.41 -12.46
C ASP A 44 -5.32 1.35 -12.64
N PRO A 45 -5.13 0.30 -13.45
CA PRO A 45 -6.05 -0.83 -13.49
C PRO A 45 -6.08 -1.58 -12.16
N PRO A 46 -7.24 -2.13 -11.74
CA PRO A 46 -7.31 -2.95 -10.53
C PRO A 46 -6.67 -4.33 -10.75
N LEU A 47 -5.95 -4.84 -9.75
CA LEU A 47 -5.37 -6.17 -9.72
C LEU A 47 -6.34 -7.17 -9.09
N ALA A 48 -6.95 -8.02 -9.91
CA ALA A 48 -8.06 -8.90 -9.51
C ALA A 48 -7.78 -9.75 -8.27
N ASP A 49 -6.57 -10.33 -8.17
CA ASP A 49 -6.17 -11.16 -7.01
C ASP A 49 -6.16 -10.35 -5.71
N GLY A 50 -5.60 -9.12 -5.75
CA GLY A 50 -5.57 -8.22 -4.60
C GLY A 50 -6.97 -7.77 -4.19
N ILE A 51 -7.82 -7.39 -5.14
CA ILE A 51 -9.20 -6.98 -4.87
C ILE A 51 -10.00 -8.13 -4.23
N ALA A 52 -9.90 -9.34 -4.76
CA ALA A 52 -10.57 -10.51 -4.20
C ALA A 52 -10.15 -10.77 -2.74
N LEU A 53 -8.84 -10.67 -2.47
CA LEU A 53 -8.29 -10.86 -1.12
C LEU A 53 -8.77 -9.78 -0.13
N VAL A 54 -8.93 -8.53 -0.57
CA VAL A 54 -9.54 -7.48 0.28
C VAL A 54 -10.97 -7.85 0.66
N HIS A 55 -11.79 -8.30 -0.29
CA HIS A 55 -13.18 -8.67 0.00
C HIS A 55 -13.29 -9.92 0.90
N GLU A 56 -12.41 -10.91 0.72
CA GLU A 56 -12.32 -12.06 1.61
C GLU A 56 -12.02 -11.62 3.05
N HIS A 57 -10.99 -10.81 3.24
CA HIS A 57 -10.65 -10.30 4.57
C HIS A 57 -11.71 -9.35 5.14
N ALA A 58 -12.45 -8.62 4.31
CA ALA A 58 -13.51 -7.72 4.76
C ALA A 58 -14.71 -8.46 5.39
N ALA A 59 -14.81 -9.79 5.24
CA ALA A 59 -15.80 -10.58 5.97
C ALA A 59 -15.52 -10.62 7.48
N GLU A 60 -14.25 -10.59 7.89
CA GLU A 60 -13.85 -10.80 9.29
C GLU A 60 -12.96 -9.71 9.88
N CYS A 61 -12.28 -8.93 9.05
CA CYS A 61 -11.38 -7.84 9.44
C CYS A 61 -11.95 -6.48 9.08
N GLU A 62 -11.54 -5.44 9.81
CA GLU A 62 -11.64 -4.08 9.29
C GLU A 62 -10.48 -3.80 8.35
N ILE A 63 -10.77 -3.25 7.17
CA ILE A 63 -9.76 -2.96 6.16
C ILE A 63 -9.03 -1.67 6.49
N GLN A 64 -7.71 -1.69 6.34
CA GLN A 64 -6.84 -0.52 6.37
C GLN A 64 -6.02 -0.50 5.08
N TYR A 65 -5.89 0.67 4.47
CA TYR A 65 -5.06 0.88 3.30
C TYR A 65 -3.77 1.58 3.74
N LEU A 66 -2.60 1.01 3.45
CA LEU A 66 -1.29 1.53 3.84
C LEU A 66 -0.40 1.70 2.61
N THR A 67 -0.37 2.91 2.06
CA THR A 67 0.28 3.18 0.77
C THR A 67 1.48 4.09 0.90
N GLY A 68 2.46 3.87 0.01
CA GLY A 68 3.56 4.80 -0.22
C GLY A 68 3.13 6.11 -0.88
N ARG A 69 1.93 6.17 -1.50
CA ARG A 69 1.42 7.40 -2.12
C ARG A 69 1.42 8.57 -1.12
N PRO A 70 1.79 9.78 -1.55
CA PRO A 70 1.83 10.94 -0.69
C PRO A 70 0.41 11.46 -0.38
N GLU A 71 0.26 12.19 0.72
CA GLU A 71 -1.01 12.75 1.19
C GLU A 71 -1.72 13.61 0.14
N ARG A 72 -0.99 14.33 -0.72
CA ARG A 72 -1.59 15.07 -1.85
C ARG A 72 -2.40 14.20 -2.82
N CYS A 73 -2.17 12.89 -2.84
CA CYS A 73 -2.93 11.92 -3.67
C CYS A 73 -4.18 11.38 -2.97
N ARG A 74 -4.56 11.88 -1.79
CA ARG A 74 -5.64 11.31 -0.98
C ARG A 74 -7.00 11.32 -1.67
N ALA A 75 -7.35 12.42 -2.32
CA ALA A 75 -8.63 12.53 -3.03
C ALA A 75 -8.70 11.50 -4.16
N ASP A 76 -7.72 11.53 -5.05
CA ASP A 76 -7.58 10.57 -6.16
C ASP A 76 -7.60 9.11 -5.70
N THR A 77 -6.90 8.81 -4.60
CA THR A 77 -6.84 7.46 -4.05
C THR A 77 -8.17 7.02 -3.46
N THR A 78 -8.90 7.93 -2.81
CA THR A 78 -10.25 7.65 -2.26
C THR A 78 -11.22 7.39 -3.40
N ASP A 79 -11.24 8.26 -4.41
CA ASP A 79 -12.10 8.12 -5.59
C ASP A 79 -11.80 6.83 -6.36
N TRP A 80 -10.52 6.42 -6.44
CA TRP A 80 -10.13 5.16 -7.06
C TRP A 80 -10.67 3.95 -6.29
N LEU A 81 -10.51 3.93 -4.96
CA LEU A 81 -11.04 2.85 -4.11
C LEU A 81 -12.56 2.73 -4.25
N ASP A 82 -13.28 3.86 -4.23
CA ASP A 82 -14.73 3.90 -4.37
C ASP A 82 -15.18 3.43 -5.76
N ARG A 83 -14.52 3.91 -6.83
CA ARG A 83 -14.80 3.52 -8.22
C ARG A 83 -14.67 2.02 -8.44
N HIS A 84 -13.71 1.39 -7.78
CA HIS A 84 -13.45 -0.05 -7.91
C HIS A 84 -14.19 -0.91 -6.87
N GLY A 85 -15.07 -0.30 -6.06
CA GLY A 85 -15.96 -1.03 -5.15
C GLY A 85 -15.27 -1.61 -3.92
N LEU A 86 -14.12 -1.05 -3.53
CA LEU A 86 -13.37 -1.54 -2.38
C LEU A 86 -14.12 -1.23 -1.06
N PRO A 87 -14.03 -2.09 -0.04
CA PRO A 87 -14.62 -1.84 1.26
C PRO A 87 -14.08 -0.55 1.90
N ALA A 88 -14.93 0.14 2.65
CA ALA A 88 -14.51 1.31 3.42
C ALA A 88 -13.38 0.94 4.40
N GLY A 89 -12.36 1.79 4.45
CA GLY A 89 -11.19 1.58 5.30
C GLY A 89 -10.40 2.87 5.47
N ARG A 90 -9.66 2.99 6.57
CA ARG A 90 -8.79 4.15 6.76
C ARG A 90 -7.57 4.04 5.85
N ILE A 91 -7.25 5.14 5.17
CA ILE A 91 -6.09 5.24 4.28
C ILE A 91 -4.94 5.95 5.01
N TRP A 92 -3.90 5.20 5.30
CA TRP A 92 -2.62 5.64 5.82
C TRP A 92 -1.70 5.94 4.64
N MET A 93 -1.40 7.22 4.45
CA MET A 93 -0.59 7.70 3.33
C MET A 93 0.70 8.29 3.88
N ARG A 94 1.67 8.44 3.00
CA ARG A 94 2.93 9.10 3.33
C ARG A 94 2.73 10.62 3.40
N ARG A 95 3.31 11.28 4.40
CA ARG A 95 3.33 12.75 4.43
C ARG A 95 4.11 13.30 3.24
N ASP A 96 3.65 14.38 2.63
CA ASP A 96 4.25 14.95 1.41
C ASP A 96 5.76 15.24 1.49
N ASN A 97 6.27 15.49 2.70
CA ASN A 97 7.68 15.79 2.96
C ASN A 97 8.50 14.62 3.56
N ASP A 98 7.91 13.44 3.77
CA ASP A 98 8.60 12.30 4.38
C ASP A 98 9.37 11.49 3.33
N ARG A 99 10.70 11.64 3.34
CA ARG A 99 11.61 10.98 2.40
C ARG A 99 12.25 9.70 2.91
N ARG A 100 11.71 9.09 3.96
CA ARG A 100 12.26 7.84 4.52
C ARG A 100 11.90 6.64 3.63
N PRO A 101 12.68 5.54 3.63
CA PRO A 101 12.32 4.32 2.92
C PRO A 101 10.94 3.78 3.29
N ALA A 102 10.23 3.16 2.32
CA ALA A 102 8.89 2.64 2.52
C ALA A 102 8.84 1.64 3.68
N ARG A 103 9.79 0.69 3.75
CA ARG A 103 9.91 -0.26 4.86
C ARG A 103 9.88 0.38 6.25
N HIS A 104 10.49 1.56 6.43
CA HIS A 104 10.50 2.25 7.72
C HIS A 104 9.15 2.91 8.01
N THR A 105 8.63 3.66 7.02
CA THR A 105 7.35 4.37 7.19
C THR A 105 6.17 3.43 7.40
N LYS A 106 6.08 2.36 6.61
CA LYS A 106 5.01 1.36 6.72
C LYS A 106 5.12 0.57 8.02
N LEU A 107 6.33 0.17 8.44
CA LEU A 107 6.52 -0.54 9.70
C LEU A 107 6.17 0.32 10.93
N ASP A 108 6.45 1.62 10.90
CA ASP A 108 6.04 2.55 11.97
C ASP A 108 4.50 2.58 12.10
N VAL A 109 3.77 2.62 10.98
CA VAL A 109 2.30 2.57 10.98
C VAL A 109 1.79 1.23 11.48
N LEU A 110 2.33 0.11 10.99
CA LEU A 110 1.94 -1.24 11.44
C LEU A 110 2.11 -1.42 12.94
N ARG A 111 3.27 -1.01 13.49
CA ARG A 111 3.53 -1.05 14.94
C ARG A 111 2.56 -0.17 15.71
N ARG A 112 2.18 0.99 15.17
CA ARG A 112 1.19 1.86 15.80
C ARG A 112 -0.19 1.21 15.84
N LEU A 113 -0.62 0.58 14.74
CA LEU A 113 -1.89 -0.15 14.65
C LEU A 113 -1.92 -1.32 15.65
N ALA A 114 -0.84 -2.10 15.69
CA ALA A 114 -0.68 -3.28 16.55
C ALA A 114 -0.75 -2.98 18.06
N ARG A 115 -0.54 -1.73 18.48
CA ARG A 115 -0.71 -1.32 19.89
C ARG A 115 -2.18 -1.24 20.31
N GLY A 116 -3.09 -1.04 19.36
CA GLY A 116 -4.52 -0.86 19.63
C GLY A 116 -5.35 -2.08 19.30
N ARG A 117 -5.03 -2.77 18.19
CA ARG A 117 -5.76 -3.94 17.68
C ARG A 117 -4.81 -4.93 17.03
N GLU A 118 -5.21 -6.19 17.01
CA GLU A 118 -4.53 -7.22 16.23
C GLU A 118 -4.49 -6.82 14.74
N VAL A 119 -3.30 -6.88 14.15
CA VAL A 119 -3.11 -6.83 12.70
C VAL A 119 -3.03 -8.28 12.22
N ARG A 120 -4.11 -8.78 11.64
CA ARG A 120 -4.22 -10.17 11.19
C ARG A 120 -3.27 -10.45 10.02
N VAL A 121 -3.16 -9.50 9.10
CA VAL A 121 -2.33 -9.63 7.91
C VAL A 121 -1.90 -8.28 7.38
N LEU A 122 -0.67 -8.22 6.86
CA LEU A 122 -0.22 -7.23 5.90
C LEU A 122 -0.15 -7.89 4.51
N VAL A 123 -0.69 -7.22 3.50
CA VAL A 123 -0.52 -7.58 2.08
C VAL A 123 0.24 -6.45 1.40
N ASP A 124 1.42 -6.75 0.85
CA ASP A 124 2.33 -5.77 0.24
C ASP A 124 3.16 -6.47 -0.86
N ASP A 125 3.53 -5.76 -1.93
CA ASP A 125 4.38 -6.28 -3.00
C ASP A 125 5.87 -6.10 -2.69
N ASP A 126 6.22 -5.01 -2.01
CA ASP A 126 7.59 -4.61 -1.68
C ASP A 126 8.24 -5.65 -0.75
N GLU A 127 9.29 -6.29 -1.26
CA GLU A 127 10.05 -7.32 -0.55
C GLU A 127 10.64 -6.82 0.76
N LEU A 128 11.19 -5.60 0.77
CA LEU A 128 11.86 -5.05 1.94
C LEU A 128 10.85 -4.62 3.01
N VAL A 129 9.66 -4.18 2.60
CA VAL A 129 8.53 -3.96 3.53
C VAL A 129 8.07 -5.29 4.12
N CYS A 130 7.82 -6.28 3.26
CA CYS A 130 7.38 -7.61 3.65
C CYS A 130 8.33 -8.28 4.65
N ASP A 131 9.64 -8.24 4.36
CA ASP A 131 10.65 -8.86 5.22
C ASP A 131 10.80 -8.11 6.55
N ALA A 132 10.77 -6.78 6.53
CA ALA A 132 10.79 -5.98 7.75
C ALA A 132 9.57 -6.25 8.65
N ALA A 133 8.38 -6.40 8.04
CA ALA A 133 7.16 -6.74 8.77
C ALA A 133 7.21 -8.16 9.36
N ARG A 134 7.67 -9.16 8.60
CA ARG A 134 7.89 -10.53 9.11
C ARG A 134 8.87 -10.56 10.27
N GLN A 135 10.01 -9.87 10.15
CA GLN A 135 11.00 -9.76 11.23
C GLN A 135 10.44 -9.10 12.48
N ALA A 136 9.46 -8.20 12.33
CA ALA A 136 8.76 -7.58 13.43
C ALA A 136 7.60 -8.42 14.00
N GLY A 137 7.38 -9.64 13.50
CA GLY A 137 6.38 -10.58 14.00
C GLY A 137 5.00 -10.49 13.35
N PHE A 138 4.86 -9.78 12.23
CA PHE A 138 3.59 -9.70 11.50
C PHE A 138 3.41 -10.87 10.54
N THR A 139 2.17 -11.34 10.40
CA THR A 139 1.75 -12.21 9.30
C THR A 139 1.71 -11.40 8.02
N VAL A 140 2.35 -11.90 6.95
CA VAL A 140 2.53 -11.17 5.68
C VAL A 140 2.22 -12.07 4.49
N VAL A 141 1.30 -11.62 3.64
CA VAL A 141 1.13 -12.11 2.28
C VAL A 141 1.91 -11.20 1.35
N ARG A 142 2.89 -11.76 0.61
CA ARG A 142 3.61 -10.98 -0.39
C ARG A 142 2.85 -11.03 -1.71
N ALA A 143 2.37 -9.88 -2.19
CA ALA A 143 1.73 -9.76 -3.48
C ALA A 143 2.76 -10.01 -4.59
N ARG A 144 2.48 -10.97 -5.49
CA ARG A 144 3.38 -11.36 -6.60
C ARG A 144 2.65 -11.43 -7.95
N TRP A 145 1.44 -10.88 -8.01
CA TRP A 145 0.57 -10.92 -9.19
C TRP A 145 0.77 -9.74 -10.15
N ALA A 146 1.32 -8.62 -9.67
CA ALA A 146 1.72 -7.51 -10.54
C ALA A 146 3.05 -7.78 -11.25
N GLN A 147 3.27 -7.10 -12.36
CA GLN A 147 4.59 -7.06 -12.99
C GLN A 147 5.56 -6.29 -12.09
N SER A 148 6.70 -6.88 -11.75
CA SER A 148 7.70 -6.21 -10.92
C SER A 148 8.35 -5.04 -11.66
N SER A 149 8.59 -3.95 -10.94
CA SER A 149 9.36 -2.81 -11.44
C SER A 149 10.55 -2.56 -10.53
N ALA A 150 11.74 -2.95 -11.00
CA ALA A 150 12.99 -2.68 -10.30
C ALA A 150 13.23 -1.17 -10.08
N ALA A 151 12.71 -0.32 -10.98
CA ALA A 151 12.83 1.13 -10.85
C ALA A 151 12.03 1.65 -9.65
N LEU A 152 10.79 1.18 -9.47
CA LEU A 152 9.92 1.55 -8.36
C LEU A 152 10.45 1.01 -7.03
N GLU A 153 10.85 -0.26 -6.97
CA GLU A 153 11.44 -0.88 -5.77
C GLU A 153 12.65 -0.07 -5.27
N VAL A 154 13.60 0.23 -6.17
CA VAL A 154 14.77 1.05 -5.84
C VAL A 154 14.36 2.43 -5.35
N ALA A 155 13.31 3.00 -5.93
CA ALA A 155 12.83 4.32 -5.60
C ALA A 155 12.20 4.42 -4.21
N GLN A 156 11.37 3.44 -3.86
CA GLN A 156 10.74 3.31 -2.54
C GLN A 156 11.79 3.17 -1.44
N GLU A 157 12.87 2.42 -1.73
CA GLU A 157 13.75 1.91 -0.70
C GLU A 157 15.09 2.65 -0.57
N ARG A 158 15.55 3.32 -1.62
CA ARG A 158 16.79 4.13 -1.61
C ARG A 158 16.56 5.62 -1.66
N GLU A 159 15.53 6.07 -2.36
CA GLU A 159 15.30 7.51 -2.58
C GLU A 159 14.19 8.07 -1.70
N GLY A 160 13.31 7.19 -1.17
CA GLY A 160 12.19 7.56 -0.31
C GLY A 160 11.29 8.62 -0.97
N ARG A 161 11.17 8.60 -2.29
CA ARG A 161 10.42 9.61 -3.06
C ARG A 161 9.05 9.16 -3.55
N THR A 162 8.67 7.92 -3.25
CA THR A 162 7.28 7.48 -3.39
C THR A 162 6.46 8.10 -2.28
#